data_AF-A0AAJ0EAX5-F1
#
_entry.id   AF-A0AAJ0EAX5-F1
#
_cell.length_a   1.000
_cell.length_b   1.000
_cell.length_c   1.000
_cell.angle_alpha   90.00
_cell.angle_beta   90.00
_cell.angle_gamma   90.00
#
_symmetry.space_group_name_H-M   'P 1'
#
loop_
_entity.id
_entity.type
_entity.pdbx_description
1 polymer ?
#
loop_
_entity_poly.entity_id
_entity_poly.type
_entity_poly.pdbx_seq_one_letter_code
_entity_poly.pdbx_strand_id
1 'polypeptide(L)'
;MVQSNFARRRCARITAAIILAMLVCQNAASILLQHKVQSGPEDDSVRYEPLSAVVLSEALKLLISLGGAAWAFNNNTEDRAATTSGFLDYVRSGHDNAAIPAFLYTLSATSQSFEAYHLSILPDVAAGDAGKDRAFGIVTMLVAGCCSAFADVYMEAVLKSSERSFMVRNAQLAAYGCLCALGGFLWQSDFSTKGFFRGYTMLVWDFVLLQAMGGFLVSWAVRVSSTIAKNYAQSLGFLSASTIPLLSSPRALSFEEVYSGLSGRPKCLLIP
;
A
#
# COMPACT_ATOMS: atom_id res chain seq x y z
N MET A 1 3.05 -41.77 -4.68
CA MET A 1 2.05 -40.68 -4.87
C MET A 1 1.72 -39.92 -3.57
N VAL A 2 1.56 -40.59 -2.42
CA VAL A 2 1.24 -39.92 -1.13
C VAL A 2 2.41 -39.09 -0.57
N GLN A 3 3.64 -39.63 -0.58
CA GLN A 3 4.83 -38.89 -0.12
C GLN A 3 5.16 -37.66 -0.99
N SER A 4 4.97 -37.75 -2.32
CA SER A 4 5.18 -36.61 -3.23
C SER A 4 4.12 -35.50 -3.03
N ASN A 5 2.89 -35.86 -2.67
CA ASN A 5 1.85 -34.89 -2.31
C ASN A 5 2.13 -34.21 -0.97
N PHE A 6 2.69 -34.94 -0.01
CA PHE A 6 3.06 -34.41 1.29
C PHE A 6 4.25 -33.45 1.22
N ALA A 7 5.29 -33.80 0.46
CA ALA A 7 6.43 -32.92 0.20
C ALA A 7 5.99 -31.61 -0.51
N ARG A 8 5.14 -31.71 -1.55
CA ARG A 8 4.56 -30.53 -2.23
C ARG A 8 3.75 -29.63 -1.29
N ARG A 9 2.91 -30.21 -0.44
CA ARG A 9 2.14 -29.46 0.57
C ARG A 9 3.01 -28.84 1.66
N ARG A 10 4.16 -29.42 2.00
CA ARG A 10 5.11 -28.83 2.94
C ARG A 10 5.86 -27.66 2.30
N CYS A 11 6.37 -27.84 1.08
CA CYS A 11 7.05 -26.78 0.34
C CYS A 11 6.15 -25.56 0.14
N ALA A 12 4.90 -25.76 -0.30
CA ALA A 12 3.93 -24.67 -0.44
C ALA A 12 3.66 -23.92 0.88
N ARG A 13 3.53 -24.65 2.01
CA ARG A 13 3.34 -24.04 3.33
C ARG A 13 4.56 -23.24 3.79
N ILE A 14 5.76 -23.75 3.55
CA ILE A 14 7.01 -23.05 3.87
C ILE A 14 7.13 -21.78 3.04
N THR A 15 6.88 -21.84 1.72
CA THR A 15 6.87 -20.68 0.85
C THR A 15 5.87 -19.63 1.33
N ALA A 16 4.64 -20.04 1.66
CA ALA A 16 3.64 -19.13 2.19
C ALA A 16 4.09 -18.48 3.51
N ALA A 17 4.67 -19.25 4.43
CA ALA A 17 5.17 -18.73 5.71
C ALA A 17 6.31 -17.72 5.53
N ILE A 18 7.27 -18.00 4.64
CA ILE A 18 8.39 -17.09 4.34
C ILE A 18 7.85 -15.77 3.78
N ILE A 19 6.93 -15.84 2.82
CA ILE A 19 6.36 -14.64 2.17
C ILE A 19 5.55 -13.81 3.16
N LEU A 20 4.73 -14.45 4.00
CA LEU A 20 3.98 -13.75 5.04
C LEU A 20 4.90 -13.11 6.08
N ALA A 21 6.00 -13.76 6.48
CA ALA A 21 7.00 -13.17 7.36
C ALA A 21 7.70 -11.97 6.73
N MET A 22 8.08 -12.06 5.44
CA MET A 22 8.62 -10.94 4.69
C MET A 22 7.63 -9.78 4.62
N LEU A 23 6.34 -10.07 4.45
CA LEU A 23 5.27 -9.06 4.41
C LEU A 23 5.09 -8.36 5.76
N VAL A 24 5.23 -9.07 6.89
CA VAL A 24 5.24 -8.44 8.23
C VAL A 24 6.39 -7.44 8.33
N CYS A 25 7.61 -7.88 8.01
CA CYS A 25 8.81 -7.04 8.08
C CYS A 25 8.72 -5.84 7.13
N GLN A 26 8.24 -6.04 5.91
CA GLN A 26 8.08 -4.96 4.92
C GLN A 26 7.05 -3.92 5.38
N ASN A 27 5.90 -4.34 5.91
CA ASN A 27 4.90 -3.42 6.45
C ASN A 27 5.43 -2.61 7.64
N ALA A 28 6.16 -3.26 8.54
CA ALA A 28 6.76 -2.60 9.69
C ALA A 28 7.80 -1.55 9.26
N ALA A 29 8.70 -1.95 8.35
CA ALA A 29 9.73 -1.07 7.81
C ALA A 29 9.12 0.11 7.05
N SER A 30 8.05 -0.10 6.27
CA SER A 30 7.38 0.96 5.51
C SER A 30 6.81 2.03 6.41
N ILE A 31 6.12 1.65 7.50
CA ILE A 31 5.58 2.61 8.47
C ILE A 31 6.68 3.39 9.18
N LEU A 32 7.73 2.70 9.66
CA LEU A 32 8.84 3.35 10.35
C LEU A 32 9.60 4.31 9.44
N LEU A 33 9.82 3.91 8.19
CA LEU A 33 10.49 4.74 7.20
C LEU A 33 9.62 5.94 6.82
N GLN A 34 8.33 5.74 6.58
CA GLN A 34 7.40 6.83 6.33
C GLN A 34 7.39 7.84 7.48
N HIS A 35 7.36 7.37 8.74
CA HIS A 35 7.45 8.24 9.90
C HIS A 35 8.75 9.06 9.88
N LYS A 36 9.91 8.43 9.64
CA LYS A 36 11.21 9.10 9.56
C LYS A 36 11.30 10.12 8.42
N VAL A 37 10.77 9.78 7.25
CA VAL A 37 10.78 10.68 6.08
C VAL A 37 9.86 11.89 6.34
N GLN A 38 8.76 11.70 7.07
CA GLN A 38 7.84 12.79 7.42
C GLN A 38 8.29 13.62 8.64
N SER A 39 9.07 13.06 9.57
CA SER A 39 9.52 13.71 10.81
C SER A 39 10.91 14.36 10.74
N GLY A 40 11.54 14.41 9.56
CA GLY A 40 12.82 15.07 9.35
C GLY A 40 12.82 16.57 9.73
N PRO A 41 14.00 17.14 10.09
CA PRO A 41 14.12 18.51 10.57
C PRO A 41 13.61 19.55 9.56
N GLU A 42 12.95 20.58 10.07
CA GLU A 42 12.24 21.66 9.36
C GLU A 42 13.14 22.61 8.55
N ASP A 43 14.43 22.29 8.39
CA ASP A 43 15.45 23.17 7.80
C ASP A 43 15.67 22.95 6.29
N ASP A 44 14.84 22.12 5.65
CA ASP A 44 14.84 22.00 4.19
C ASP A 44 13.45 22.36 3.66
N SER A 45 13.35 23.50 2.97
CA SER A 45 12.14 24.09 2.38
C SER A 45 11.48 23.24 1.27
N VAL A 46 11.71 21.93 1.29
CA VAL A 46 11.37 20.99 0.26
C VAL A 46 11.00 19.63 0.85
N ARG A 47 9.82 19.53 1.46
CA ARG A 47 9.19 18.22 1.71
C ARG A 47 8.83 17.57 0.38
N TYR A 48 9.06 16.26 0.28
CA TYR A 48 8.60 15.47 -0.87
C TYR A 48 7.08 15.31 -0.83
N GLU A 49 6.47 15.19 -2.00
CA GLU A 49 5.03 14.97 -2.15
C GLU A 49 4.73 13.46 -2.09
N PRO A 50 3.94 12.97 -1.12
CA PRO A 50 3.69 11.53 -0.98
C PRO A 50 3.06 10.88 -2.22
N LEU A 51 2.17 11.58 -2.93
CA LEU A 51 1.53 11.04 -4.15
C LEU A 51 2.55 10.78 -5.28
N SER A 52 3.58 11.62 -5.42
CA SER A 52 4.64 11.40 -6.41
C SER A 52 5.38 10.08 -6.14
N ALA A 53 5.64 9.75 -4.87
CA ALA A 53 6.29 8.51 -4.47
C ALA A 53 5.42 7.28 -4.73
N VAL A 54 4.09 7.42 -4.53
CA VAL A 54 3.12 6.38 -4.88
C VAL A 54 3.13 6.13 -6.39
N VAL A 55 3.03 7.19 -7.22
CA VAL A 55 3.11 7.10 -8.68
C VAL A 55 4.37 6.36 -9.13
N LEU A 56 5.51 6.74 -8.56
CA LEU A 56 6.80 6.13 -8.88
C LEU A 56 6.86 4.65 -8.46
N SER A 57 6.31 4.30 -7.30
CA SER A 57 6.25 2.90 -6.86
C SER A 57 5.35 2.04 -7.75
N GLU A 58 4.22 2.57 -8.23
CA GLU A 58 3.34 1.88 -9.17
C GLU A 58 3.99 1.74 -10.55
N ALA A 59 4.67 2.79 -11.03
CA ALA A 59 5.43 2.74 -12.27
C ALA A 59 6.53 1.67 -12.21
N LEU A 60 7.26 1.56 -11.10
CA LEU A 60 8.27 0.51 -10.90
C LEU A 60 7.65 -0.89 -10.91
N LYS A 61 6.53 -1.09 -10.21
CA LYS A 61 5.79 -2.38 -10.23
C LYS A 61 5.36 -2.73 -11.65
N LEU A 62 4.85 -1.76 -12.39
CA LEU A 62 4.42 -1.95 -13.78
C LEU A 62 5.60 -2.35 -14.67
N LEU A 63 6.73 -1.64 -14.60
CA LEU A 63 7.93 -1.93 -15.38
C LEU A 63 8.47 -3.34 -15.12
N ILE A 64 8.62 -3.71 -13.84
CA ILE A 64 9.11 -5.05 -13.46
C ILE A 64 8.13 -6.14 -13.93
N SER A 65 6.83 -5.91 -13.78
CA SER A 65 5.80 -6.87 -14.18
C SER A 65 5.71 -7.03 -15.70
N LEU A 66 5.83 -5.94 -16.46
CA LEU A 66 5.90 -5.98 -17.93
C LEU A 66 7.16 -6.70 -18.40
N GLY A 67 8.31 -6.46 -17.77
CA GLY A 67 9.55 -7.18 -18.05
C GLY A 67 9.39 -8.69 -17.80
N GLY A 68 8.82 -9.07 -16.66
CA GLY A 68 8.52 -10.47 -16.34
C GLY A 68 7.51 -11.11 -17.29
N ALA A 69 6.48 -10.36 -17.70
CA ALA A 69 5.50 -10.82 -18.68
C ALA A 69 6.11 -10.98 -20.08
N ALA A 70 6.99 -10.07 -20.51
CA ALA A 70 7.68 -10.15 -21.78
C ALA A 70 8.65 -11.34 -21.81
N TRP A 71 9.36 -11.59 -20.71
CA TRP A 71 10.21 -12.76 -20.56
C TRP A 71 9.40 -14.06 -20.64
N ALA A 72 8.27 -14.14 -19.95
CA ALA A 72 7.37 -15.30 -20.01
C ALA A 72 6.80 -15.51 -21.42
N PHE A 73 6.34 -14.44 -22.08
CA PHE A 73 5.83 -14.48 -23.45
C PHE A 73 6.90 -14.95 -24.43
N ASN A 74 8.15 -14.51 -24.29
CA ASN A 74 9.21 -14.92 -25.21
C ASN A 74 9.57 -16.41 -25.09
N ASN A 75 9.50 -16.95 -23.87
CA ASN A 75 9.92 -18.31 -23.56
C ASN A 75 8.80 -19.37 -23.68
N ASN A 76 7.54 -18.99 -23.55
CA ASN A 76 6.39 -19.90 -23.68
C ASN A 76 5.90 -19.97 -25.12
N THR A 77 6.25 -21.03 -25.84
CA THR A 77 5.81 -21.26 -27.23
C THR A 77 4.29 -21.36 -27.38
N GLU A 78 3.59 -21.88 -26.38
CA GLU A 78 2.11 -21.98 -26.36
C GLU A 78 1.44 -20.61 -26.31
N ASP A 79 1.92 -19.70 -25.44
CA ASP A 79 1.39 -18.35 -25.29
C ASP A 79 1.58 -17.51 -26.58
N ARG A 80 2.70 -17.71 -27.28
CA ARG A 80 2.99 -17.06 -28.56
C ARG A 80 2.14 -17.58 -29.69
N ALA A 81 1.89 -18.89 -29.72
CA ALA A 81 1.04 -19.51 -30.72
C ALA A 81 -0.44 -19.13 -30.54
N ALA A 82 -0.88 -18.95 -29.30
CA ALA A 82 -2.25 -18.53 -28.97
C ALA A 82 -2.51 -17.04 -29.21
N THR A 83 -1.47 -16.20 -29.32
CA THR A 83 -1.60 -14.75 -29.47
C THR A 83 -1.15 -14.30 -30.86
N THR A 84 -2.09 -14.19 -31.79
CA THR A 84 -1.82 -13.84 -33.20
C THR A 84 -1.32 -12.40 -33.41
N SER A 85 -1.51 -11.52 -32.41
CA SER A 85 -1.37 -10.06 -32.53
C SER A 85 -0.26 -9.45 -31.65
N GLY A 86 0.56 -10.28 -31.00
CA GLY A 86 1.79 -9.85 -30.31
C GLY A 86 1.65 -9.58 -28.81
N PHE A 87 2.76 -9.13 -28.20
CA PHE A 87 2.91 -9.03 -26.73
C PHE A 87 1.89 -8.09 -26.05
N LEU A 88 1.53 -6.97 -26.70
CA LEU A 88 0.57 -6.04 -26.12
C LEU A 88 -0.81 -6.67 -25.95
N ASP A 89 -1.24 -7.51 -26.89
CA ASP A 89 -2.52 -8.20 -26.78
C ASP A 89 -2.44 -9.39 -25.82
N TYR A 90 -1.27 -10.03 -25.69
CA TYR A 90 -1.01 -11.00 -24.63
C TYR A 90 -1.19 -10.39 -23.24
N VAL A 91 -0.68 -9.17 -23.01
CA VAL A 91 -0.83 -8.46 -21.74
C VAL A 91 -2.24 -7.88 -21.58
N ARG A 92 -2.84 -7.33 -22.64
CA ARG A 92 -4.17 -6.70 -22.58
C ARG A 92 -5.29 -7.73 -22.43
N SER A 93 -5.17 -8.92 -23.01
CA SER A 93 -6.22 -9.94 -22.92
C SER A 93 -6.72 -10.07 -21.48
N GLY A 94 -8.04 -10.14 -21.26
CA GLY A 94 -8.67 -10.32 -19.95
C GLY A 94 -8.31 -9.30 -18.87
N HIS A 95 -7.88 -8.09 -19.24
CA HIS A 95 -7.51 -7.02 -18.30
C HIS A 95 -8.67 -6.52 -17.44
N ASP A 96 -9.91 -6.66 -17.90
CA ASP A 96 -11.12 -6.22 -17.20
C ASP A 96 -11.22 -6.79 -15.78
N ASN A 97 -10.71 -8.01 -15.58
CA ASN A 97 -10.65 -8.66 -14.27
C ASN A 97 -9.80 -7.86 -13.25
N ALA A 98 -8.76 -7.16 -13.70
CA ALA A 98 -7.91 -6.34 -12.83
C ALA A 98 -8.46 -4.93 -12.60
N ALA A 99 -9.38 -4.46 -13.46
CA ALA A 99 -10.00 -3.15 -13.34
C ALA A 99 -10.90 -3.04 -12.11
N ILE A 100 -11.66 -4.10 -11.81
CA ILE A 100 -12.64 -4.11 -10.71
C ILE A 100 -11.97 -3.92 -9.34
N PRO A 101 -10.92 -4.69 -8.97
CA PRO A 101 -10.18 -4.44 -7.74
C PRO A 101 -9.60 -3.02 -7.68
N ALA A 102 -9.01 -2.53 -8.78
CA ALA A 102 -8.39 -1.22 -8.81
C ALA A 102 -9.41 -0.09 -8.57
N PHE A 103 -10.60 -0.20 -9.16
CA PHE A 103 -11.70 0.74 -8.91
C PHE A 103 -12.15 0.71 -7.45
N LEU A 104 -12.35 -0.48 -6.88
CA LEU A 104 -12.78 -0.63 -5.48
C LEU A 104 -11.73 -0.13 -4.48
N TYR A 105 -10.43 -0.37 -4.73
CA TYR A 105 -9.35 0.21 -3.92
C TYR A 105 -9.29 1.73 -4.06
N THR A 106 -9.49 2.26 -5.27
CA THR A 106 -9.51 3.72 -5.51
C THR A 106 -10.67 4.37 -4.78
N LEU A 107 -11.86 3.76 -4.81
CA LEU A 107 -13.03 4.23 -4.07
C LEU A 107 -12.75 4.22 -2.56
N SER A 108 -12.18 3.13 -2.04
CA SER A 108 -11.77 3.03 -0.64
C SER A 108 -10.78 4.12 -0.24
N ALA A 109 -9.73 4.34 -1.02
CA ALA A 109 -8.72 5.37 -0.78
C ALA A 109 -9.32 6.79 -0.84
N THR A 110 -10.23 7.02 -1.78
CA THR A 110 -10.94 8.29 -1.91
C THR A 110 -11.78 8.56 -0.67
N SER A 111 -12.56 7.59 -0.21
CA SER A 111 -13.34 7.71 1.04
C SER A 111 -12.44 7.96 2.26
N GLN A 112 -11.30 7.28 2.38
CA GLN A 112 -10.32 7.53 3.45
C GLN A 112 -9.74 8.95 3.39
N SER A 113 -9.50 9.48 2.18
CA SER A 113 -9.03 10.85 2.02
C SER A 113 -10.08 11.88 2.46
N PHE A 114 -11.36 11.67 2.12
CA PHE A 114 -12.46 12.52 2.57
C PHE A 114 -12.58 12.57 4.10
N GLU A 115 -12.40 11.43 4.76
CA GLU A 115 -12.35 11.36 6.22
C GLU A 115 -11.22 12.24 6.80
N ALA A 116 -10.01 12.12 6.26
CA ALA A 116 -8.85 12.90 6.72
C ALA A 116 -9.07 14.41 6.57
N TYR A 117 -9.65 14.85 5.44
CA TYR A 117 -10.00 16.26 5.22
C TYR A 117 -11.06 16.73 6.24
N HIS A 118 -12.13 15.97 6.43
CA HIS A 118 -13.22 16.37 7.32
C HIS A 118 -12.81 16.36 8.80
N LEU A 119 -11.94 15.45 9.21
CA LEU A 119 -11.40 15.37 10.57
C LEU A 119 -10.40 16.49 10.87
N SER A 120 -9.67 16.99 9.86
CA SER A 120 -8.77 18.15 10.02
C SER A 120 -9.51 19.48 10.22
N ILE A 121 -10.77 19.58 9.77
CA ILE A 121 -11.63 20.78 9.92
C ILE A 121 -12.41 20.75 11.26
N LEU A 122 -12.57 19.58 11.85
CA LEU A 122 -13.32 19.36 13.09
C LEU A 122 -12.80 20.06 14.37
N PRO A 123 -11.51 20.47 14.53
CA PRO A 123 -11.10 21.26 15.69
C PRO A 123 -11.70 22.67 15.69
N ASP A 124 -11.93 23.27 14.51
CA ASP A 124 -12.38 24.67 14.38
C ASP A 124 -13.90 24.82 14.25
N VAL A 125 -14.63 23.79 13.79
CA VAL A 125 -16.09 23.81 13.60
C VAL A 125 -16.87 23.32 14.85
N ALA A 126 -16.16 22.97 15.93
CA ALA A 126 -16.70 22.39 17.16
C ALA A 126 -17.60 23.33 18.02
N ALA A 127 -18.18 24.38 17.43
CA ALA A 127 -19.13 25.27 18.09
C ALA A 127 -20.61 25.04 17.71
N GLY A 128 -20.96 24.09 16.82
CA GLY A 128 -22.36 23.98 16.35
C GLY A 128 -22.98 22.61 16.00
N ASP A 129 -22.24 21.62 15.49
CA ASP A 129 -22.87 20.36 14.98
C ASP A 129 -21.97 19.10 15.06
N ALA A 130 -21.23 18.96 16.16
CA ALA A 130 -20.24 17.89 16.35
C ALA A 130 -20.79 16.45 16.26
N GLY A 131 -22.11 16.25 16.34
CA GLY A 131 -22.76 14.94 16.22
C GLY A 131 -22.87 14.44 14.78
N LYS A 132 -23.27 15.31 13.85
CA LYS A 132 -23.47 14.95 12.43
C LYS A 132 -22.14 14.65 11.74
N ASP A 133 -21.11 15.42 12.05
CA ASP A 133 -19.79 15.30 11.45
C ASP A 133 -19.06 14.03 11.90
N ARG A 134 -19.24 13.60 13.16
CA ARG A 134 -18.74 12.30 13.66
C ARG A 134 -19.45 11.14 13.00
N ALA A 135 -20.77 11.21 12.86
CA ALA A 135 -21.55 10.18 12.19
C ALA A 135 -21.12 10.04 10.73
N PHE A 136 -20.88 11.16 10.03
CA PHE A 136 -20.36 11.17 8.67
C PHE A 136 -18.98 10.50 8.56
N GLY A 137 -18.05 10.79 9.47
CA GLY A 137 -16.73 10.14 9.51
C GLY A 137 -16.83 8.62 9.69
N ILE A 138 -17.63 8.17 10.66
CA ILE A 138 -17.85 6.73 10.92
C ILE A 138 -18.44 6.04 9.69
N VAL A 139 -19.47 6.62 9.07
CA VAL A 139 -20.10 6.05 7.87
C VAL A 139 -19.11 5.98 6.71
N THR A 140 -18.31 7.03 6.50
CA THR A 140 -17.31 7.08 5.44
C THR A 140 -16.23 6.01 5.64
N MET A 141 -15.77 5.81 6.88
CA MET A 141 -14.80 4.78 7.22
C MET A 141 -15.34 3.35 7.01
N LEU A 142 -16.62 3.12 7.35
CA LEU A 142 -17.30 1.85 7.09
C LEU A 142 -17.42 1.56 5.58
N VAL A 143 -17.82 2.56 4.79
CA VAL A 143 -17.89 2.43 3.32
C VAL A 143 -16.52 2.14 2.75
N ALA A 144 -15.49 2.87 3.18
CA ALA A 144 -14.11 2.65 2.75
C ALA A 144 -13.64 1.22 3.07
N GLY A 145 -13.92 0.73 4.28
CA GLY A 145 -13.58 -0.62 4.73
C GLY A 145 -14.29 -1.70 3.93
N CYS A 146 -15.59 -1.53 3.67
CA CYS A 146 -16.37 -2.45 2.83
C CYS A 146 -15.81 -2.51 1.40
N CYS A 147 -15.53 -1.37 0.77
CA CYS A 147 -14.93 -1.33 -0.57
C CYS A 147 -13.57 -2.03 -0.62
N SER A 148 -12.71 -1.80 0.37
CA SER A 148 -11.40 -2.48 0.46
C SER A 148 -11.55 -4.00 0.66
N ALA A 149 -12.51 -4.44 1.48
CA ALA A 149 -12.74 -5.86 1.72
C ALA A 149 -13.23 -6.59 0.46
N PHE A 150 -14.16 -5.98 -0.29
CA PHE A 150 -14.59 -6.51 -1.59
C PHE A 150 -13.45 -6.52 -2.62
N ALA A 151 -12.62 -5.47 -2.65
CA ALA A 151 -11.46 -5.40 -3.52
C ALA A 151 -10.47 -6.54 -3.26
N ASP A 152 -10.16 -6.80 -1.98
CA ASP A 152 -9.28 -7.90 -1.56
C ASP A 152 -9.81 -9.26 -2.07
N VAL A 153 -11.07 -9.58 -1.78
CA VAL A 153 -11.69 -10.87 -2.18
C VAL A 153 -11.71 -11.02 -3.70
N TYR A 154 -12.02 -9.95 -4.43
CA TYR A 154 -12.01 -9.98 -5.90
C TYR A 154 -10.59 -10.15 -6.44
N MET A 155 -9.60 -9.43 -5.89
CA MET A 155 -8.20 -9.57 -6.28
C MET A 155 -7.69 -11.00 -6.03
N GLU A 156 -8.08 -11.64 -4.93
CA GLU A 156 -7.80 -13.06 -4.68
C GLU A 156 -8.39 -13.96 -5.75
N ALA A 157 -9.66 -13.75 -6.09
CA ALA A 157 -10.33 -14.52 -7.14
C ALA A 157 -9.61 -14.37 -8.48
N VAL A 158 -9.17 -13.16 -8.85
CA VAL A 158 -8.47 -12.89 -10.11
C VAL A 158 -7.08 -13.52 -10.14
N LEU A 159 -6.31 -13.43 -9.06
CA LEU A 159 -4.97 -14.01 -8.97
C LEU A 159 -4.98 -15.54 -8.92
N LYS A 160 -6.03 -16.15 -8.37
CA LYS A 160 -6.17 -17.61 -8.23
C LYS A 160 -6.86 -18.28 -9.42
N SER A 161 -7.83 -17.61 -10.07
CA SER A 161 -8.52 -18.15 -11.26
C SER A 161 -7.71 -18.05 -12.55
N SER A 162 -6.65 -17.23 -12.57
CA SER A 162 -5.84 -17.02 -13.76
C SER A 162 -4.88 -18.18 -14.04
N GLU A 163 -5.11 -18.89 -15.15
CA GLU A 163 -4.15 -19.80 -15.77
C GLU A 163 -2.93 -19.06 -16.36
N ARG A 164 -3.08 -17.77 -16.68
CA ARG A 164 -1.98 -16.94 -17.19
C ARG A 164 -0.92 -16.61 -16.16
N SER A 165 0.27 -16.30 -16.67
CA SER A 165 1.44 -15.88 -15.90
C SER A 165 1.07 -14.84 -14.85
N PHE A 166 1.54 -15.06 -13.62
CA PHE A 166 1.37 -14.15 -12.49
C PHE A 166 1.82 -12.71 -12.85
N MET A 167 2.89 -12.58 -13.64
CA MET A 167 3.44 -11.28 -14.04
C MET A 167 2.48 -10.50 -14.95
N VAL A 168 1.68 -11.17 -15.78
CA VAL A 168 0.66 -10.51 -16.60
C VAL A 168 -0.44 -9.92 -15.73
N ARG A 169 -0.94 -10.70 -14.76
CA ARG A 169 -1.97 -10.21 -13.82
C ARG A 169 -1.45 -9.07 -12.96
N ASN A 170 -0.20 -9.18 -12.49
CA ASN A 170 0.42 -8.11 -11.72
C ASN A 170 0.69 -6.86 -12.57
N ALA A 171 1.04 -7.01 -13.85
CA ALA A 171 1.19 -5.88 -14.78
C ALA A 171 -0.14 -5.17 -15.02
N GLN A 172 -1.24 -5.92 -15.23
CA GLN A 172 -2.57 -5.34 -15.39
C GLN A 172 -2.98 -4.58 -14.13
N LEU A 173 -2.80 -5.17 -12.94
CA LEU A 173 -3.13 -4.54 -11.66
C LEU A 173 -2.28 -3.28 -11.43
N ALA A 174 -0.97 -3.34 -11.66
CA ALA A 174 -0.06 -2.20 -11.55
C ALA A 174 -0.33 -1.12 -12.60
N ALA A 175 -0.82 -1.48 -13.79
CA ALA A 175 -1.23 -0.50 -14.80
C ALA A 175 -2.40 0.34 -14.31
N TYR A 176 -3.45 -0.31 -13.78
CA TYR A 176 -4.57 0.42 -13.19
C TYR A 176 -4.16 1.21 -11.94
N GLY A 177 -3.31 0.63 -11.07
CA GLY A 177 -2.75 1.34 -9.91
C GLY A 177 -1.97 2.60 -10.31
N CYS A 178 -1.12 2.50 -11.33
CA CYS A 178 -0.35 3.62 -11.86
C CYS A 178 -1.27 4.70 -12.46
N LEU A 179 -2.32 4.31 -13.19
CA LEU A 179 -3.31 5.26 -13.73
C LEU A 179 -4.04 6.01 -12.62
N CYS A 180 -4.51 5.30 -11.59
CA CYS A 180 -5.18 5.90 -10.44
C CYS A 180 -4.24 6.81 -9.64
N ALA A 181 -3.00 6.39 -9.39
CA ALA A 181 -2.00 7.20 -8.69
C ALA A 181 -1.65 8.47 -9.48
N LEU A 182 -1.45 8.35 -10.80
CA LEU A 182 -1.14 9.49 -11.65
C LEU A 182 -2.32 10.46 -11.72
N GLY A 183 -3.55 9.94 -11.84
CA GLY A 183 -4.77 10.75 -11.78
C GLY A 183 -4.89 11.51 -10.46
N GLY A 184 -4.64 10.83 -9.33
CA GLY A 184 -4.64 11.46 -8.01
C GLY A 184 -3.57 12.54 -7.85
N PHE A 185 -2.35 12.30 -8.34
CA PHE A 185 -1.27 13.28 -8.35
C PHE A 185 -1.62 14.51 -9.18
N LEU A 186 -2.11 14.32 -10.41
CA LEU A 186 -2.49 15.42 -11.30
C LEU A 186 -3.67 16.22 -10.76
N TRP A 187 -4.63 15.55 -10.13
CA TRP A 187 -5.77 16.21 -9.47
C TRP A 187 -5.31 17.08 -8.30
N GLN A 188 -4.39 16.58 -7.47
CA GLN A 188 -3.85 17.36 -6.34
C GLN A 188 -2.95 18.51 -6.77
N SER A 189 -2.26 18.37 -7.90
CA SER A 189 -1.25 19.34 -8.37
C SER A 189 -1.78 20.34 -9.40
N ASP A 190 -3.09 20.49 -9.54
CA ASP A 190 -3.74 21.33 -10.58
C ASP A 190 -3.18 21.06 -12.00
N PHE A 191 -2.96 19.78 -12.32
CA PHE A 191 -2.36 19.30 -13.57
C PHE A 191 -0.94 19.85 -13.86
N SER A 192 -0.26 20.40 -12.86
CA SER A 192 1.13 20.81 -12.93
C SER A 192 2.06 19.66 -12.53
N THR A 193 3.09 19.39 -13.33
CA THR A 193 4.16 18.42 -12.97
C THR A 193 5.34 19.10 -12.28
N LYS A 194 5.28 20.42 -12.07
CA LYS A 194 6.33 21.17 -11.40
C LYS A 194 6.44 20.68 -9.97
N GLY A 195 7.59 20.11 -9.61
CA GLY A 195 7.82 19.62 -8.26
C GLY A 195 7.61 18.11 -8.06
N PHE A 196 7.39 17.32 -9.12
CA PHE A 196 7.24 15.86 -8.97
C PHE A 196 8.41 15.21 -8.18
N PHE A 197 9.65 15.66 -8.42
CA PHE A 197 10.85 15.16 -7.72
C PHE A 197 11.37 16.10 -6.62
N ARG A 198 10.56 17.08 -6.20
CA ARG A 198 10.96 18.03 -5.15
C ARG A 198 11.18 17.23 -3.85
N GLY A 199 12.31 17.40 -3.18
CA GLY A 199 12.54 16.86 -1.83
C GLY A 199 12.87 15.37 -1.77
N TYR A 200 13.18 14.77 -2.91
CA TYR A 200 13.58 13.36 -2.98
C TYR A 200 14.99 13.18 -2.42
N THR A 201 15.06 12.68 -1.19
CA THR A 201 16.29 12.21 -0.56
C THR A 201 16.47 10.71 -0.82
N MET A 202 17.65 10.16 -0.47
CA MET A 202 17.89 8.70 -0.57
C MET A 202 16.85 7.89 0.24
N LEU A 203 16.37 8.41 1.37
CA LEU A 203 15.33 7.76 2.17
C LEU A 203 13.98 7.67 1.45
N VAL A 204 13.64 8.66 0.61
CA VAL A 204 12.42 8.62 -0.22
C VAL A 204 12.55 7.54 -1.27
N TRP A 205 13.72 7.40 -1.90
CA TRP A 205 13.98 6.31 -2.85
C TRP A 205 13.90 4.93 -2.19
N ASP A 206 14.47 4.77 -1.00
CA ASP A 206 14.33 3.54 -0.22
C ASP A 206 12.86 3.23 0.08
N PHE A 207 12.06 4.24 0.44
CA PHE A 207 10.63 4.10 0.68
C PHE A 207 9.87 3.67 -0.59
N VAL A 208 10.17 4.29 -1.73
CA VAL A 208 9.58 3.95 -3.03
C VAL A 208 9.88 2.50 -3.41
N LEU A 209 11.14 2.06 -3.24
CA LEU A 209 11.55 0.68 -3.51
C LEU A 209 10.88 -0.32 -2.57
N LEU A 210 10.80 0.02 -1.28
CA LEU A 210 10.13 -0.79 -0.27
C LEU A 210 8.63 -0.94 -0.54
N GLN A 211 7.99 0.12 -1.04
CA GLN A 211 6.57 0.11 -1.42
C GLN A 211 6.33 -0.69 -2.71
N ALA A 212 7.24 -0.59 -3.69
CA ALA A 212 7.22 -1.42 -4.89
C ALA A 212 7.31 -2.92 -4.53
N MET A 213 8.30 -3.29 -3.70
CA MET A 213 8.48 -4.66 -3.21
C MET A 213 7.27 -5.15 -2.41
N GLY A 214 6.69 -4.31 -1.55
CA GLY A 214 5.48 -4.63 -0.78
C GLY A 214 4.31 -5.04 -1.67
N GLY A 215 4.10 -4.35 -2.80
CA GLY A 215 3.07 -4.72 -3.77
C GLY A 215 3.25 -6.13 -4.34
N PHE A 216 4.48 -6.52 -4.68
CA PHE A 216 4.78 -7.88 -5.15
C PHE A 216 4.59 -8.92 -4.05
N LEU A 217 5.03 -8.62 -2.82
CA LEU A 217 4.84 -9.50 -1.67
C LEU A 217 3.35 -9.73 -1.39
N VAL A 218 2.53 -8.68 -1.46
CA VAL A 218 1.06 -8.77 -1.31
C VAL A 218 0.46 -9.67 -2.38
N SER A 219 0.71 -9.39 -3.66
CA SER A 219 0.16 -10.19 -4.76
C SER A 219 0.61 -11.66 -4.67
N TRP A 220 1.87 -11.90 -4.31
CA TRP A 220 2.38 -13.25 -4.17
C TRP A 220 1.81 -13.97 -2.93
N ALA A 221 1.69 -13.28 -1.79
CA ALA A 221 1.08 -13.81 -0.56
C ALA A 221 -0.36 -14.27 -0.80
N VAL A 222 -1.15 -13.45 -1.50
CA VAL A 222 -2.53 -13.78 -1.86
C VAL A 222 -2.59 -15.00 -2.76
N ARG A 223 -1.69 -15.10 -3.75
CA ARG A 223 -1.63 -16.25 -4.67
C ARG A 223 -1.29 -17.57 -3.95
N VAL A 224 -0.32 -17.56 -3.03
CA VAL A 224 0.16 -18.79 -2.38
C VAL A 224 -0.58 -19.15 -1.07
N SER A 225 -1.29 -18.20 -0.48
CA SER A 225 -2.02 -18.37 0.79
C SER A 225 -3.47 -17.92 0.65
N SER A 226 -3.83 -16.74 1.17
CA SER A 226 -5.13 -16.10 1.05
C SER A 226 -5.04 -14.63 1.43
N THR A 227 -6.06 -13.84 1.09
CA THR A 227 -6.18 -12.45 1.56
C THR A 227 -6.33 -12.35 3.08
N ILE A 228 -6.96 -13.34 3.70
CA ILE A 228 -7.11 -13.40 5.16
C ILE A 228 -5.72 -13.49 5.82
N ALA A 229 -4.85 -14.39 5.35
CA ALA A 229 -3.49 -14.53 5.88
C ALA A 229 -2.63 -13.27 5.63
N LYS A 230 -2.78 -12.65 4.45
CA LYS A 230 -2.18 -11.33 4.13
C LYS A 230 -2.62 -10.29 5.16
N ASN A 231 -3.91 -10.20 5.47
CA ASN A 231 -4.45 -9.22 6.42
C ASN A 231 -3.90 -9.43 7.83
N TYR A 232 -3.79 -10.69 8.29
CA TYR A 232 -3.12 -10.98 9.57
C TYR A 232 -1.65 -10.55 9.58
N ALA A 233 -0.89 -10.84 8.52
CA ALA A 233 0.50 -10.42 8.40
C ALA A 233 0.66 -8.90 8.39
N GLN A 234 -0.22 -8.18 7.70
CA GLN A 234 -0.22 -6.72 7.67
C GLN A 234 -0.50 -6.13 9.06
N SER A 235 -1.50 -6.65 9.78
CA SER A 235 -1.79 -6.23 11.16
C SER A 235 -0.61 -6.47 12.11
N LEU A 236 0.09 -7.60 11.99
CA LEU A 236 1.33 -7.85 12.76
C LEU A 236 2.44 -6.86 12.40
N GLY A 237 2.55 -6.48 11.12
CA GLY A 237 3.43 -5.41 10.66
C GLY A 237 3.14 -4.07 11.35
N PHE A 238 1.86 -3.71 11.48
CA PHE A 238 1.44 -2.47 12.15
C PHE A 238 1.77 -2.50 13.65
N LEU A 239 1.51 -3.63 14.32
CA LEU A 239 1.83 -3.83 15.73
C LEU A 239 3.34 -3.75 15.99
N SER A 240 4.15 -4.36 15.12
CA SER A 240 5.62 -4.28 15.23
C SER A 240 6.14 -2.87 15.00
N ALA A 241 5.62 -2.14 14.01
CA ALA A 241 5.99 -0.74 13.78
C ALA A 241 5.71 0.16 15.00
N SER A 242 4.61 -0.10 15.73
CA SER A 242 4.27 0.64 16.95
C SER A 242 5.16 0.29 18.15
N THR A 243 5.53 -0.98 18.29
CA THR A 243 6.32 -1.46 19.45
C THR A 243 7.83 -1.24 19.32
N ILE A 244 8.40 -1.28 18.10
CA ILE A 244 9.86 -1.11 17.87
C ILE A 244 10.40 0.21 18.46
N PRO A 245 9.80 1.39 18.21
CA PRO A 245 10.26 2.65 18.78
C PRO A 245 10.25 2.65 20.32
N LEU A 246 9.20 2.07 20.91
CA LEU A 246 9.03 1.99 22.38
C LEU A 246 10.11 1.13 23.03
N LEU A 247 10.50 0.02 22.40
CA LEU A 247 11.59 -0.83 22.90
C LEU A 247 12.97 -0.22 22.67
N SER A 248 13.14 0.56 21.61
CA SER A 248 14.42 1.21 21.26
C SER A 248 14.71 2.49 22.04
N SER A 249 13.71 3.11 22.68
CA SER A 249 13.87 4.32 23.48
C SER A 249 13.71 4.02 24.97
N PRO A 250 14.82 3.95 25.76
CA PRO A 250 14.76 3.80 27.21
C PRO A 250 14.07 4.95 27.96
N ARG A 251 13.60 6.01 27.26
CA ARG A 251 12.99 7.22 27.85
C ARG A 251 11.47 7.27 27.77
N ALA A 252 10.80 6.34 27.07
CA ALA A 252 9.34 6.36 26.89
C ALA A 252 8.53 5.79 28.08
N LEU A 253 9.18 5.56 29.23
CA LEU A 253 8.55 5.01 30.44
C LEU A 253 8.01 6.07 31.41
N SER A 254 8.19 7.37 31.14
CA SER A 254 7.47 8.39 31.91
C SER A 254 6.08 8.61 31.34
N PHE A 255 5.13 7.83 31.87
CA PHE A 255 3.67 7.98 31.73
C PHE A 255 3.14 9.40 32.07
N GLU A 256 3.99 10.35 32.48
CA GLU A 256 3.64 11.74 32.77
C GLU A 256 3.44 12.63 31.55
N GLU A 257 4.15 12.44 30.43
CA GLU A 257 4.01 13.37 29.29
C GLU A 257 2.71 13.15 28.50
N VAL A 258 2.19 11.91 28.48
CA VAL A 258 0.91 11.59 27.83
C VAL A 258 -0.28 12.13 28.64
N TYR A 259 -0.17 12.21 29.97
CA TYR A 259 -1.23 12.75 30.83
C TYR A 259 -1.15 14.28 30.97
N SER A 260 0.06 14.86 30.96
CA SER A 260 0.26 16.32 30.98
C SER A 260 -0.32 17.03 29.74
N GLY A 261 -0.28 16.39 28.57
CA GLY A 261 -0.87 16.93 27.34
C GLY A 261 -2.41 17.02 27.36
N LEU A 262 -3.09 16.20 28.17
CA LEU A 262 -4.54 16.20 28.34
C LEU A 262 -5.04 17.18 29.41
N SER A 263 -4.15 17.65 30.30
CA SER A 263 -4.52 18.52 31.43
C SER A 263 -4.42 20.03 31.15
N GLY A 264 -4.04 20.47 29.96
CA GLY A 264 -4.10 21.89 29.57
C GLY A 264 -3.37 22.86 30.51
N ARG A 265 -2.27 22.44 31.18
CA ARG A 265 -1.46 23.37 31.96
C ARG A 265 -0.26 23.87 31.14
N PRO A 266 -0.05 25.20 31.06
CA PRO A 266 1.07 25.76 30.31
C PRO A 266 2.40 25.35 30.97
N LYS A 267 3.35 24.89 30.14
CA LYS A 267 4.74 24.66 30.56
C LYS A 267 5.37 26.04 30.82
N CYS A 268 5.53 26.42 32.09
CA CYS A 268 6.44 27.49 32.47
C CYS A 268 7.87 27.01 32.20
N LEU A 269 8.44 27.51 31.10
CA LEU A 269 9.83 27.37 30.71
C LEU A 269 10.68 28.20 31.69
N LEU A 270 11.35 27.55 32.64
CA LEU A 270 12.40 28.16 33.46
C LEU A 270 13.71 27.45 33.12
N ILE A 271 14.49 28.10 32.26
CA ILE A 271 15.86 27.76 31.91
C ILE A 271 16.77 28.58 32.84
N PRO A 272 17.74 27.99 33.54
CA PRO A 272 19.04 28.60 33.75
C PRO A 272 19.99 28.28 32.59
#